data_AF-G1UZ01-F1
#
_entry.id   AF-G1UZ01-F1
#
_cell.length_a   1.000
_cell.length_b   1.000
_cell.length_c   1.000
_cell.angle_alpha   90.00
_cell.angle_beta   90.00
_cell.angle_gamma   90.00
#
_symmetry.space_group_name_H-M   'P 1'
#
loop_
_entity.id
_entity.type
_entity.pdbx_description
1 polymer ?
#
loop_
_entity_poly.entity_id
_entity_poly.type
_entity_poly.pdbx_seq_one_letter_code
_entity_poly.pdbx_strand_id
1 'polypeptide(L)' 'MEQRELLLLEKYAAVNPELKELWEDHILYEKQVEKLEAKAYRTPTEEQTLKQLKKQKLEGKTRLHAILDGYNEQEGN' A
#
# COMPACT_ATOMS: atom_id res chain seq x y z
N MET A 1 5.51 4.57 5.34
CA MET A 1 5.70 3.40 6.21
C MET A 1 6.84 3.74 7.15
N GLU A 2 6.60 3.66 8.44
CA GLU A 2 7.60 3.65 9.49
C GLU A 2 8.40 2.35 9.44
N GLN A 3 9.60 2.38 10.01
CA GLN A 3 10.53 1.24 9.96
C GLN A 3 9.97 0.00 10.67
N ARG A 4 9.15 0.18 11.71
CA ARG A 4 8.44 -0.92 12.39
C ARG A 4 7.42 -1.61 11.51
N GLU A 5 6.67 -0.85 10.72
CA GLU A 5 5.67 -1.38 9.80
C GLU A 5 6.32 -2.28 8.74
N LEU A 6 7.51 -1.91 8.26
CA LEU A 6 8.28 -2.74 7.33
C LEU A 6 8.77 -4.05 7.96
N LEU A 7 9.21 -4.01 9.23
CA LEU A 7 9.64 -5.22 9.94
C LEU A 7 8.48 -6.17 10.22
N LEU A 8 7.34 -5.63 10.67
CA LEU A 8 6.11 -6.39 10.84
C LEU A 8 5.64 -6.96 9.50
N LEU A 9 5.68 -6.16 8.44
CA LEU A 9 5.34 -6.64 7.12
C LEU A 9 6.24 -7.80 6.68
N GLU A 10 7.56 -7.71 6.83
CA GLU A 10 8.47 -8.80 6.47
C GLU A 10 8.21 -10.08 7.30
N LYS A 11 7.95 -9.92 8.59
CA LYS A 11 7.64 -11.02 9.52
C LYS A 11 6.30 -11.68 9.19
N TYR A 12 5.25 -10.87 8.98
CA TYR A 12 3.88 -11.33 8.84
C TYR A 12 3.45 -11.58 7.41
N ALA A 13 4.10 -11.02 6.39
CA ALA A 13 3.77 -11.32 4.98
C ALA A 13 4.02 -12.78 4.61
N ALA A 14 4.89 -13.48 5.35
CA ALA A 14 5.11 -14.91 5.18
C ALA A 14 3.97 -15.77 5.76
N VAL A 15 3.29 -15.30 6.80
CA VAL A 15 2.26 -16.07 7.53
C VAL A 15 0.84 -15.57 7.24
N ASN A 16 0.70 -14.34 6.77
CA ASN A 16 -0.56 -13.71 6.41
C ASN A 16 -0.56 -13.37 4.92
N PRO A 17 -1.17 -14.20 4.07
CA PRO A 17 -1.25 -13.96 2.64
C PRO A 17 -2.05 -12.70 2.29
N GLU A 18 -3.02 -12.30 3.12
CA GLU A 18 -3.78 -11.06 2.94
C GLU A 18 -2.90 -9.83 3.13
N LEU A 19 -2.02 -9.83 4.14
CA LEU A 19 -1.06 -8.74 4.36
C LEU A 19 -0.09 -8.61 3.18
N LYS A 20 0.37 -9.75 2.67
CA LYS A 20 1.27 -9.81 1.51
C LYS A 20 0.59 -9.26 0.26
N GLU A 21 -0.64 -9.69 -0.03
CA GLU A 21 -1.41 -9.22 -1.18
C GLU A 21 -1.64 -7.71 -1.10
N LEU A 22 -2.08 -7.19 0.06
CA LEU A 22 -2.28 -5.76 0.27
C LEU A 22 -1.00 -4.93 0.05
N TRP A 23 0.15 -5.49 0.40
CA TRP A 23 1.45 -4.85 0.17
C TRP A 23 1.87 -4.87 -1.31
N GLU A 24 1.68 -6.00 -1.98
CA GLU A 24 1.94 -6.11 -3.41
C GLU A 24 1.06 -5.15 -4.21
N ASP A 25 -0.23 -5.06 -3.87
CA ASP A 25 -1.17 -4.07 -4.39
C ASP A 25 -0.69 -2.63 -4.12
N HIS A 26 -0.25 -2.33 -2.88
CA HIS A 26 0.27 -1.01 -2.54
C HIS A 26 1.46 -0.60 -3.40
N ILE A 27 2.45 -1.48 -3.55
CA ILE A 27 3.64 -1.28 -4.39
C ILE A 27 3.24 -1.12 -5.86
N LEU A 28 2.28 -1.94 -6.32
CA LEU A 28 1.78 -1.88 -7.69
C LEU A 28 1.10 -0.53 -7.97
N TYR A 29 0.24 -0.06 -7.07
CA TYR A 29 -0.40 1.26 -7.18
C TYR A 29 0.61 2.38 -7.15
N GLU A 30 1.63 2.29 -6.28
CA GLU A 30 2.69 3.30 -6.21
C GLU A 30 3.48 3.40 -7.52
N LYS A 31 3.89 2.27 -8.10
CA LYS A 31 4.57 2.25 -9.42
C LYS A 31 3.68 2.79 -10.53
N GLN A 32 2.39 2.47 -10.53
CA GLN A 32 1.46 2.98 -11.55
C GLN A 32 1.25 4.49 -11.42
N VAL A 33 1.10 4.99 -10.18
CA VAL A 33 1.03 6.42 -9.88
C VAL A 33 2.29 7.12 -10.35
N GLU A 34 3.47 6.61 -10.00
CA GLU A 34 4.75 7.22 -10.40
C GLU A 34 4.91 7.24 -11.93
N LYS A 35 4.57 6.14 -12.61
CA LYS A 35 4.62 6.07 -14.08
C LYS A 35 3.70 7.09 -14.75
N LEU A 36 2.50 7.27 -14.20
CA LEU A 36 1.58 8.31 -14.66
C LEU A 36 2.10 9.70 -14.30
N GLU A 37 2.69 9.87 -13.12
CA GLU A 37 3.18 11.15 -12.64
C GLU A 37 4.40 11.64 -13.42
N ALA A 38 5.27 10.72 -13.83
CA ALA A 38 6.44 10.97 -14.68
C ALA A 38 6.07 11.41 -16.11
N LYS A 39 4.84 11.19 -16.57
CA LYS A 39 4.40 11.70 -17.87
C LYS A 39 4.21 13.22 -17.81
N ALA A 40 4.87 13.94 -18.72
CA ALA A 40 4.76 15.39 -18.86
C ALA A 40 3.35 15.85 -19.25
N TYR A 41 2.62 15.03 -20.00
CA TYR A 41 1.22 15.25 -20.34
C TYR A 41 0.42 13.97 -20.07
N ARG A 42 -0.71 14.14 -19.38
CA ARG A 42 -1.65 13.07 -19.06
C ARG A 42 -2.95 13.35 -19.78
N THR A 43 -3.52 12.32 -20.39
CA THR A 43 -4.87 12.40 -20.95
C THR A 43 -5.92 12.48 -19.83
N PRO A 44 -7.15 12.95 -20.11
CA PRO A 44 -8.22 13.00 -19.11
C PRO A 44 -8.47 11.64 -18.44
N THR A 45 -8.39 10.55 -19.22
CA THR A 45 -8.53 9.18 -18.72
C THR A 45 -7.42 8.83 -17.73
N GLU A 46 -6.16 9.17 -18.04
CA GLU A 46 -5.03 8.92 -17.14
C GLU A 46 -5.12 9.73 -15.86
N GLU A 47 -5.65 10.95 -15.92
CA GLU A 47 -5.87 11.78 -14.74
C GLU A 47 -6.97 11.20 -13.84
N GLN A 48 -8.04 10.63 -14.43
CA GLN A 48 -9.05 9.87 -13.70
C GLN A 48 -8.47 8.59 -13.08
N THR A 49 -7.68 7.83 -13.83
CA THR A 49 -6.99 6.63 -13.33
C THR A 49 -6.04 6.99 -12.19
N LEU A 50 -5.27 8.07 -12.30
CA LEU A 50 -4.39 8.55 -11.24
C LEU A 50 -5.16 8.87 -9.96
N LYS A 51 -6.32 9.52 -10.06
CA LYS A 51 -7.20 9.79 -8.91
C LYS A 51 -7.71 8.50 -8.28
N GLN A 52 -8.14 7.52 -9.08
CA GLN A 52 -8.57 6.22 -8.58
C GLN A 52 -7.42 5.47 -7.90
N LEU A 53 -6.24 5.43 -8.52
CA LEU A 53 -5.05 4.79 -7.95
C LEU A 53 -4.63 5.43 -6.63
N LYS A 54 -4.68 6.76 -6.51
CA LYS A 54 -4.42 7.46 -5.24
C LYS A 54 -5.43 7.09 -4.16
N LYS A 55 -6.71 6.94 -4.52
CA LYS A 55 -7.75 6.49 -3.59
C LYS A 55 -7.53 5.04 -3.14
N GLN A 56 -7.31 4.12 -4.08
CA GLN A 56 -6.99 2.72 -3.81
C GLN A 56 -5.74 2.59 -2.92
N LYS A 57 -4.70 3.38 -3.21
CA LYS A 57 -3.48 3.43 -2.37
C LYS A 57 -3.77 3.88 -0.94
N LEU A 58 -4.65 4.87 -0.76
CA LEU A 58 -5.06 5.33 0.57
C LEU A 58 -5.84 4.23 1.31
N GLU A 59 -6.79 3.59 0.65
CA GLU A 59 -7.59 2.49 1.21
C GLU A 59 -6.70 1.28 1.59
N GLY A 60 -5.78 0.89 0.71
CA GLY A 60 -4.80 -0.17 0.96
C GLY A 60 -3.87 0.17 2.12
N LYS A 61 -3.40 1.42 2.20
CA LYS A 61 -2.61 1.89 3.34
C LYS A 61 -3.41 1.83 4.65
N THR A 62 -4.67 2.24 4.66
CA THR A 62 -5.53 2.15 5.85
C THR A 62 -5.72 0.71 6.31
N ARG A 63 -5.93 -0.23 5.38
CA ARG A 63 -6.02 -1.67 5.71
C ARG A 63 -4.70 -2.24 6.22
N LEU A 64 -3.58 -1.92 5.56
CA LEU A 64 -2.24 -2.32 6.01
C LEU A 64 -1.98 -1.83 7.44
N HIS A 65 -2.21 -0.54 7.71
CA HIS A 65 -2.05 0.02 9.04
C HIS A 65 -2.94 -0.68 10.06
N ALA A 66 -4.22 -0.96 9.75
CA ALA A 66 -5.12 -1.65 10.68
C ALA A 66 -4.64 -3.06 11.04
N ILE A 67 -4.12 -3.82 10.06
CA ILE A 67 -3.57 -5.16 10.29
C ILE A 67 -2.28 -5.06 11.12
N LEU A 68 -1.39 -4.12 10.77
CA LEU A 68 -0.12 -3.93 11.47
C LEU A 68 -0.31 -3.43 12.90
N ASP A 69 -1.32 -2.60 13.15
CA ASP A 69 -1.68 -2.13 14.49
C ASP A 69 -2.10 -3.31 15.39
N GLY A 70 -2.94 -4.21 14.86
CA GLY A 70 -3.31 -5.44 15.57
C GLY A 70 -2.13 -6.36 15.88
N TYR A 71 -1.14 -6.46 14.98
CA TYR A 71 0.10 -7.19 15.27
C TYR A 71 1.00 -6.48 16.29
N ASN A 72 1.04 -5.16 16.25
CA ASN A 72 1.80 -4.34 17.18
C ASN A 72 1.24 -4.46 18.61
N GLU A 73 -0.08 -4.50 18.76
CA GLU A 73 -0.75 -4.80 20.04
C GLU A 73 -0.44 -6.22 20.54
N GLN A 74 -0.36 -7.21 19.63
CA GLN A 74 -0.04 -8.59 19.99
C GLN A 74 1.43 -8.80 20.40
N GLU A 75 2.38 -8.11 19.75
CA GLU A 75 3.81 -8.20 20.10
C GLU A 75 4.18 -7.31 21.30
N GLY A 76 3.34 -6.33 21.62
CA GLY A 76 3.52 -5.38 22.73
C GLY A 76 2.94 -5.82 24.08
N ASN A 77 2.32 -7.00 24.18
CA ASN A 77 1.73 -7.54 25.41
C ASN A 77 2.39 -8.84 25.87
#